data_AF-A0A8S3ZAY6-F1
#
_entry.id   AF-A0A8S3ZAY6-F1
#
_cell.length_a   1.000
_cell.length_b   1.000
_cell.length_c   1.000
_cell.angle_alpha   90.00
_cell.angle_beta   90.00
_cell.angle_gamma   90.00
#
_symmetry.space_group_name_H-M   'P 1'
#
loop_
_entity.id
_entity.type
_entity.pdbx_description
1 polymer ?
#
loop_
_entity_poly.entity_id
_entity_poly.type
_entity_poly.pdbx_seq_one_letter_code
_entity_poly.pdbx_strand_id
1 'polypeptide(L)' 'ANESVPCSPFPIVPGYQKSELCNLTLQNGSPWFCGRPRKQELTCSDYQRVSYWTKCIAMPITTAEDVLLKQRTG' A
#
# COMPACT_ATOMS: atom_id res chain seq x y z
N ALA A 1 -6.52 -18.64 -2.84
CA ALA A 1 -6.75 -17.35 -3.51
C ALA A 1 -5.47 -16.51 -3.49
N ASN A 2 -5.22 -15.64 -4.48
CA ASN A 2 -4.09 -14.71 -4.48
C ASN A 2 -4.57 -13.25 -4.50
N GLU A 3 -3.89 -12.37 -3.77
CA GLU A 3 -4.15 -10.92 -3.76
C GLU A 3 -2.82 -10.19 -3.61
N SER A 4 -2.72 -9.00 -4.20
CA SER A 4 -1.59 -8.10 -4.01
C SER A 4 -2.11 -6.80 -3.46
N VAL A 5 -1.46 -6.33 -2.40
CA VAL A 5 -1.94 -5.23 -1.57
C VAL A 5 -0.75 -4.32 -1.27
N PRO A 6 -0.97 -3.00 -1.23
CA PRO A 6 0.11 -2.04 -1.05
C PRO A 6 0.73 -2.19 0.35
N CYS A 7 2.05 -2.05 0.39
CA CYS A 7 2.85 -2.11 1.60
C CYS A 7 3.75 -0.88 1.70
N SER A 8 4.16 -0.54 2.92
CA SER A 8 5.00 0.61 3.22
C SER A 8 5.87 0.30 4.45
N PRO A 9 7.10 0.83 4.52
CA PRO A 9 7.86 0.83 5.77
C PRO A 9 7.25 1.76 6.84
N PHE A 10 6.28 2.60 6.46
CA PHE A 10 5.56 3.50 7.34
C PHE A 10 4.19 2.92 7.72
N PRO A 11 3.67 3.21 8.93
CA PRO A 11 2.34 2.77 9.38
C PRO A 11 1.20 3.59 8.75
N ILE A 12 1.38 4.00 7.49
CA ILE A 12 0.44 4.77 6.67
C ILE A 12 0.52 4.18 5.26
N VAL A 13 -0.57 3.56 4.83
CA VAL A 13 -0.73 3.00 3.48
C VAL A 13 -1.95 3.68 2.84
N PRO A 14 -1.81 4.34 1.69
CA PRO A 14 -2.94 4.98 1.01
C PRO A 14 -4.08 4.00 0.76
N GLY A 15 -5.31 4.43 1.03
CA GLY A 15 -6.51 3.61 0.88
C GLY A 15 -6.79 2.62 2.02
N TYR A 16 -6.02 2.67 3.12
CA TYR A 16 -6.23 1.84 4.31
C TYR A 16 -6.24 2.69 5.59
N GLN A 17 -7.15 2.37 6.51
CA GLN A 17 -7.09 2.90 7.87
C GLN A 17 -6.03 2.15 8.70
N LYS A 18 -5.55 2.77 9.79
CA LYS A 18 -4.56 2.14 10.68
C LYS A 18 -5.01 0.78 11.23
N SER A 19 -6.30 0.62 11.51
CA SER A 19 -6.90 -0.64 11.97
C SER A 19 -6.96 -1.72 10.89
N GLU A 20 -6.79 -1.34 9.63
CA GLU A 20 -6.80 -2.23 8.47
C GLU A 20 -5.38 -2.54 7.99
N LEU A 21 -4.35 -2.26 8.79
CA LEU A 21 -2.97 -2.59 8.48
C LEU A 21 -2.56 -3.89 9.19
N CYS A 22 -1.93 -4.76 8.42
CA CYS A 22 -1.16 -5.90 8.91
C CYS A 22 0.25 -5.41 9.26
N ASN A 23 0.63 -5.58 10.53
CA ASN A 23 1.99 -5.30 10.97
C ASN A 23 2.86 -6.55 10.75
N LEU A 24 3.74 -6.49 9.75
CA LEU A 24 4.64 -7.57 9.36
C LEU A 24 6.08 -7.31 9.82
N THR A 25 6.28 -6.36 10.75
CA THR A 25 7.61 -5.93 11.22
C THR A 25 8.44 -7.10 11.74
N LEU A 26 7.83 -8.00 12.51
CA LEU A 26 8.51 -9.17 13.08
C LEU A 26 8.96 -10.17 12.00
N GLN A 27 8.18 -10.33 10.94
CA GLN A 27 8.46 -11.27 9.84
C GLN A 27 9.51 -10.70 8.88
N ASN A 28 9.50 -9.39 8.67
CA ASN A 28 10.41 -8.71 7.75
C ASN A 28 11.73 -8.24 8.40
N GLY A 29 11.86 -8.34 9.73
CA GLY A 29 13.03 -7.87 10.49
C GLY A 29 13.21 -6.35 10.49
N SER A 30 12.27 -5.61 9.92
CA SER A 30 12.27 -4.16 9.77
C SER A 30 10.82 -3.66 9.67
N PRO A 31 10.51 -2.39 10.03
CA PRO A 31 9.16 -1.86 9.96
C PRO A 31 8.53 -2.10 8.59
N TRP A 32 7.42 -2.84 8.57
CA TRP A 32 6.73 -3.19 7.34
C TRP A 32 5.24 -3.38 7.60
N PHE A 33 4.44 -2.56 6.92
CA PHE A 33 2.99 -2.50 7.09
C PHE A 33 2.33 -2.68 5.75
N CYS A 34 1.40 -3.62 5.66
CA CYS A 34 0.63 -3.88 4.44
C CYS A 34 -0.86 -3.75 4.72
N GLY A 35 -1.65 -3.35 3.73
CA GLY A 35 -3.10 -3.30 3.87
C GLY A 35 -3.72 -4.68 4.13
N ARG A 36 -4.85 -4.78 4.83
CA ARG A 36 -5.56 -6.05 4.99
C ARG A 36 -6.06 -6.55 3.62
N PRO A 37 -5.94 -7.85 3.31
CA PRO A 37 -6.53 -8.41 2.09
C PRO A 37 -8.04 -8.14 2.02
N ARG A 38 -8.56 -7.82 0.83
CA ARG A 38 -10.00 -7.61 0.60
C ARG A 38 -10.75 -8.93 0.44
N LYS A 39 -10.07 -9.99 -0.04
CA LYS A 39 -10.67 -11.33 -0.12
C LYS A 39 -10.88 -11.87 1.29
N GLN A 40 -12.12 -12.19 1.65
CA GLN A 40 -12.50 -12.62 3.00
C GLN A 40 -11.81 -13.91 3.46
N GLU A 41 -11.40 -14.74 2.49
CA GLU A 41 -10.65 -15.97 2.68
C GLU A 41 -9.15 -15.77 2.95
N LEU A 42 -8.65 -14.52 2.90
CA LEU A 42 -7.26 -14.16 3.17
C LEU A 42 -7.17 -13.29 4.43
N THR A 43 -6.08 -13.49 5.17
CA THR A 43 -5.78 -12.82 6.43
C THR A 43 -4.37 -12.22 6.41
N CYS A 44 -4.02 -11.48 7.46
CA CYS A 44 -2.65 -10.96 7.63
C CYS A 44 -1.58 -12.06 7.73
N SER A 45 -1.96 -13.30 8.06
CA SER A 45 -1.03 -14.42 8.15
C SER A 45 -0.71 -15.04 6.79
N ASP A 46 -1.49 -14.73 5.75
CA ASP A 46 -1.32 -15.28 4.40
C ASP A 46 -0.30 -14.50 3.55
N TYR A 47 0.34 -13.48 4.13
CA TYR A 47 1.43 -12.77 3.49
C TYR A 47 2.67 -13.65 3.35
N GLN A 48 3.05 -13.95 2.10
CA GLN A 48 4.20 -14.80 1.80
C GLN A 48 5.38 -14.06 1.17
N ARG A 49 5.12 -12.96 0.45
CA ARG A 49 6.14 -12.27 -0.32
C ARG A 49 5.84 -10.78 -0.45
N VAL A 50 6.91 -9.99 -0.35
CA VAL A 50 6.94 -8.59 -0.75
C VAL A 50 7.68 -8.48 -2.08
N SER A 51 7.14 -7.72 -3.01
CA SER A 51 7.78 -7.44 -4.30
C SER A 51 7.57 -5.98 -4.67
N TYR A 52 8.63 -5.35 -5.17
CA TYR A 52 8.53 -4.01 -5.72
C TYR A 52 7.73 -4.03 -7.02
N TRP A 53 6.76 -3.14 -7.14
CA TRP A 53 6.14 -2.86 -8.44
C TRP A 53 7.13 -2.12 -9.31
N THR A 54 7.77 -2.83 -10.23
CA THR A 54 8.72 -2.27 -11.21
C THR A 54 8.06 -1.39 -12.25
N LYS A 55 6.75 -1.53 -12.45
CA LYS A 55 5.94 -0.55 -13.16
C LYS A 55 5.37 0.42 -12.12
N CYS A 56 5.91 1.65 -12.08
CA CYS A 56 5.15 2.77 -11.54
C CYS A 56 3.85 2.85 -12.35
N ILE A 57 2.78 2.28 -11.82
CA ILE A 57 1.44 2.55 -12.33
C ILE A 57 1.28 4.04 -12.10
N ALA A 58 1.24 4.82 -13.18
CA ALA A 58 0.92 6.23 -13.09
C ALA A 58 -0.39 6.31 -12.31
N MET A 59 -0.34 6.75 -11.05
CA MET A 59 -1.55 6.93 -10.27
C MET A 59 -2.41 7.89 -11.08
N PRO A 60 -3.67 7.52 -11.42
CA PRO A 60 -4.53 8.40 -12.19
C PRO A 60 -4.72 9.68 -11.38
N ILE A 61 -4.07 10.75 -11.83
CA ILE A 61 -4.16 12.05 -11.21
C ILE A 61 -5.56 12.57 -11.53
N THR A 62 -6.34 12.86 -10.50
CA THR A 62 -7.63 13.53 -10.69
C THR A 62 -7.42 14.94 -11.25
N THR A 63 -8.44 15.50 -11.90
CA THR A 63 -8.37 16.89 -12.39
C THR A 63 -8.04 17.88 -11.27
N ALA A 64 -8.49 17.60 -10.04
CA ALA A 64 -8.17 18.40 -8.86
C ALA A 64 -6.68 18.33 -8.48
N GLU A 65 -6.09 17.13 -8.48
CA GLU A 65 -4.67 16.93 -8.18
C GLU A 65 -3.76 17.53 -9.26
N ASP A 66 -4.18 17.48 -10.54
CA ASP A 66 -3.44 18.05 -11.66
C ASP A 66 -3.30 19.58 -11.55
N VAL A 67 -4.36 20.28 -11.10
CA VAL A 67 -4.32 21.73 -10.84
C VAL A 67 -3.34 22.07 -9.73
N LEU A 68 -3.35 21.31 -8.62
CA LEU A 68 -2.46 21.54 -7.48
C LEU A 68 -0.99 21.31 -7.83
N LEU A 69 -0.71 20.31 -8.67
CA LEU A 69 0.66 20.03 -9.12
C LEU A 69 1.18 21.12 -10.05
N LYS A 70 0.34 21.63 -10.97
CA LYS A 70 0.72 22.70 -11.91
C LYS A 70 1.01 24.04 -11.22
N GLN A 71 0.33 24.33 -10.11
CA GLN A 71 0.58 25.55 -9.33
C GLN A 71 1.92 25.54 -8.57
N ARG A 72 2.52 24.36 -8.37
CA ARG A 72 3.77 24.21 -7.62
C ARG A 72 5.03 24.30 -8.48
N THR A 73 4.89 24.25 -9.81
CA THR A 73 6.00 24.34 -10.77
C THR A 73 6.00 25.63 -11.59
N GLY A 74 5.17 26.61 -11.22
CA GLY A 74 5.13 27.95 -11.81
C GLY A 74 5.88 28.97 -10.98
#